data_AF-A0A942QIW7-F1
#
_entry.id   AF-A0A942QIW7-F1
#
_cell.length_a   1.000
_cell.length_b   1.000
_cell.length_c   1.000
_cell.angle_alpha   90.00
_cell.angle_beta   90.00
_cell.angle_gamma   90.00
#
_symmetry.space_group_name_H-M   'P 1'
#
loop_
_entity.id
_entity.type
_entity.pdbx_description
1 polymer ?
#
loop_
_entity_poly.entity_id
_entity_poly.type
_entity_poly.pdbx_seq_one_letter_code
_entity_poly.pdbx_strand_id
1 'polypeptide(L)'
;MSRKVVSALPQLCIGCKQCEMFCSFEQEGAYSPRLARIRVVKYEDKCLSVPVTCAYCEQPVCEEACPVGAMQHEPGSGAAKVVEELCIGCKECVNACPLGAVELHPKKGTALRCDQCQGDPACVKYCPAGALKYEPLHHTVRDKRRARVAAWNLD
;
A
#
# COMPACT_ATOMS: atom_id res chain seq x y z
N MET A 1 13.87 -1.86 17.15
CA MET A 1 12.63 -1.07 16.97
C MET A 1 11.62 -1.92 16.21
N SER A 2 10.36 -1.99 16.67
CA SER A 2 9.32 -2.76 15.99
C SER A 2 8.88 -2.02 14.72
N ARG A 3 9.07 -2.64 13.55
CA ARG A 3 8.60 -2.16 12.24
C ARG A 3 7.07 -1.98 12.31
N LYS A 4 6.52 -0.88 11.80
CA LYS A 4 5.07 -0.64 11.73
C LYS A 4 4.57 -0.80 10.29
N VAL A 5 3.27 -1.07 10.14
CA VAL A 5 2.61 -1.21 8.84
C VAL A 5 1.22 -0.62 8.85
N VAL A 6 0.76 -0.22 7.66
CA VAL A 6 -0.64 0.15 7.43
C VAL A 6 -1.46 -1.12 7.19
N SER A 7 -2.25 -1.53 8.17
CA SER A 7 -3.16 -2.66 8.07
C SER A 7 -4.58 -2.21 7.70
N ALA A 8 -5.27 -3.03 6.91
CA ALA A 8 -6.64 -2.77 6.47
C ALA A 8 -7.62 -3.71 7.17
N LEU A 9 -8.77 -3.17 7.55
CA LEU A 9 -9.92 -3.85 8.15
C LEU A 9 -11.11 -3.71 7.18
N PRO A 10 -11.23 -4.61 6.18
CA PRO A 10 -12.24 -4.47 5.12
C PRO A 10 -13.68 -4.39 5.63
N GLN A 11 -13.98 -5.04 6.75
CA GLN A 11 -15.31 -5.04 7.36
C GLN A 11 -15.77 -3.66 7.88
N LEU A 12 -14.84 -2.71 8.04
CA LEU A 12 -15.15 -1.33 8.41
C LEU A 12 -15.12 -0.40 7.19
N CYS A 13 -14.67 -0.86 6.02
CA CYS A 13 -14.49 0.00 4.87
C CYS A 13 -15.83 0.29 4.20
N ILE A 14 -16.21 1.57 4.17
CA ILE A 14 -17.42 2.08 3.51
C ILE A 14 -17.20 2.48 2.04
N GLY A 15 -16.03 2.20 1.46
CA GLY A 15 -15.76 2.47 0.05
C GLY A 15 -15.68 3.95 -0.37
N CYS A 16 -15.50 4.87 0.58
CA CYS A 16 -15.53 6.33 0.33
C CYS A 16 -14.32 6.89 -0.43
N LYS A 17 -13.23 6.12 -0.57
CA LYS A 17 -11.99 6.51 -1.28
C LYS A 17 -11.26 7.75 -0.77
N GLN A 18 -11.60 8.28 0.42
CA GLN A 18 -10.86 9.40 1.02
C GLN A 18 -9.38 9.06 1.24
N CYS A 19 -9.07 7.81 1.60
CA CYS A 19 -7.70 7.36 1.75
C CYS A 19 -6.86 7.47 0.46
N GLU A 20 -7.48 7.33 -0.72
CA GLU A 20 -6.82 7.56 -2.00
C GLU A 20 -6.54 9.05 -2.18
N MET A 21 -7.55 9.89 -1.96
CA MET A 21 -7.46 11.35 -2.11
C MET A 21 -6.40 11.99 -1.22
N PHE A 22 -6.40 11.65 0.07
CA PHE A 22 -5.42 12.19 1.02
C PHE A 22 -4.02 11.62 0.79
N CYS A 23 -3.91 10.37 0.31
CA CYS A 23 -2.60 9.81 -0.04
C CYS A 23 -1.98 10.55 -1.25
N SER A 24 -2.75 10.78 -2.32
CA SER A 24 -2.23 11.52 -3.46
C SER A 24 -1.96 12.99 -3.14
N PHE A 25 -2.75 13.59 -2.24
CA PHE A 25 -2.52 14.96 -1.80
C PHE A 25 -1.21 15.07 -1.01
N GLU A 26 -0.98 14.17 -0.04
CA GLU A 26 0.24 14.17 0.76
C GLU A 26 1.50 13.95 -0.10
N GLN A 27 1.39 13.10 -1.13
CA GLN A 27 2.56 12.63 -1.87
C GLN A 27 2.84 13.41 -3.16
N GLU A 28 1.81 13.94 -3.82
CA GLU A 28 1.94 14.64 -5.10
C GLU A 28 1.29 16.04 -5.08
N GLY A 29 0.72 16.49 -3.96
CA GLY A 29 0.02 17.77 -3.87
C GLY A 29 -1.30 17.82 -4.65
N ALA A 30 -1.85 16.67 -5.05
CA ALA A 30 -3.01 16.59 -5.92
C ALA A 30 -4.07 15.60 -5.41
N TYR A 31 -5.35 15.94 -5.57
CA TYR A 31 -6.46 15.03 -5.28
C TYR A 31 -6.78 14.17 -6.51
N SER A 32 -6.13 13.01 -6.61
CA SER A 32 -6.30 12.10 -7.73
C SER A 32 -6.06 10.65 -7.31
N PRO A 33 -7.07 9.77 -7.41
CA PRO A 33 -6.92 8.35 -7.14
C PRO A 33 -5.73 7.73 -7.84
N ARG A 34 -5.52 8.06 -9.13
CA ARG A 34 -4.42 7.48 -9.95
C ARG A 34 -3.02 7.78 -9.41
N LEU A 35 -2.88 8.80 -8.56
CA LEU A 35 -1.61 9.19 -7.95
C LEU A 35 -1.42 8.62 -6.55
N ALA A 36 -2.47 8.01 -5.96
CA ALA A 36 -2.38 7.44 -4.64
C ALA A 36 -1.58 6.13 -4.64
N ARG A 37 -0.94 5.83 -3.51
CA ARG A 37 -0.18 4.59 -3.27
C ARG A 37 -1.00 3.53 -2.50
N ILE A 38 -2.32 3.71 -2.48
CA ILE A 38 -3.35 2.84 -1.90
C ILE A 38 -4.53 2.77 -2.87
N ARG A 39 -5.21 1.62 -2.93
CA ARG A 39 -6.40 1.43 -3.77
C ARG A 39 -7.53 0.79 -2.98
N VAL A 40 -8.74 1.32 -3.09
CA VAL A 40 -9.96 0.65 -2.62
C VAL A 40 -10.57 -0.10 -3.79
N VAL A 41 -10.49 -1.43 -3.71
CA VAL A 41 -11.15 -2.36 -4.62
C VAL A 41 -12.56 -2.60 -4.11
N LYS A 42 -13.55 -2.49 -4.99
CA LYS A 42 -14.96 -2.72 -4.67
C LYS A 42 -15.42 -4.04 -5.30
N TYR A 43 -16.00 -4.90 -4.48
CA TYR A 43 -16.72 -6.10 -4.89
C TYR A 43 -18.20 -5.81 -4.68
N GLU A 44 -18.85 -5.27 -5.72
CA GLU A 44 -20.24 -4.80 -5.65
C GLU A 44 -21.22 -5.95 -5.39
N ASP A 45 -20.95 -7.11 -5.98
CA ASP A 45 -21.67 -8.37 -5.79
C ASP A 45 -21.66 -8.85 -4.33
N LYS A 46 -20.61 -8.50 -3.57
CA LYS A 46 -20.41 -8.89 -2.17
C LYS A 46 -20.63 -7.74 -1.18
N CYS A 47 -21.06 -6.58 -1.65
CA CYS A 47 -21.15 -5.35 -0.85
C CYS A 47 -19.88 -5.07 -0.03
N LEU A 48 -18.70 -5.43 -0.57
CA LEU A 48 -17.44 -5.42 0.15
C LEU A 48 -16.47 -4.44 -0.50
N SER A 49 -15.88 -3.55 0.31
CA SER A 49 -14.79 -2.67 -0.11
C SER A 49 -13.50 -3.08 0.61
N VAL A 50 -12.42 -3.27 -0.14
CA VAL A 50 -11.13 -3.71 0.39
C VAL A 50 -10.06 -2.67 0.07
N PRO A 51 -9.53 -1.96 1.08
CA PRO A 51 -8.33 -1.16 0.91
C PRO A 51 -7.11 -2.09 0.73
N VAL A 52 -6.50 -2.03 -0.45
CA VAL A 52 -5.24 -2.68 -0.79
C VAL A 52 -4.10 -1.73 -0.48
N THR A 53 -3.27 -2.11 0.48
CA THR A 53 -2.09 -1.37 0.94
C THR A 53 -0.82 -2.16 0.68
N CYS A 54 0.32 -1.48 0.54
CA CYS A 54 1.63 -2.13 0.59
C CYS A 54 1.77 -2.88 1.92
N ALA A 55 2.02 -4.19 1.84
CA ALA A 55 2.20 -5.02 3.04
C ALA A 55 3.55 -4.83 3.71
N TYR A 56 4.47 -4.08 3.07
CA TYR A 56 5.77 -3.77 3.63
C TYR A 56 6.55 -5.04 3.99
N CYS A 57 6.72 -5.90 2.96
CA CYS A 57 7.25 -7.25 3.10
C CYS A 57 8.62 -7.27 3.78
N GLU A 58 8.88 -8.34 4.53
CA GLU A 58 10.22 -8.65 5.06
C GLU A 58 11.21 -8.93 3.93
N GLN A 59 10.77 -9.69 2.94
CA GLN A 59 11.47 -9.95 1.68
C GLN A 59 10.71 -9.23 0.55
N PRO A 60 11.13 -8.02 0.16
CA PRO A 60 10.44 -7.23 -0.85
C PRO A 60 10.81 -7.71 -2.26
N VAL A 61 10.01 -8.61 -2.80
CA VAL A 61 10.15 -9.08 -4.20
C VAL A 61 10.13 -7.95 -5.23
N CYS A 62 9.50 -6.82 -4.93
CA CYS A 62 9.49 -5.64 -5.80
C CYS A 62 10.86 -4.92 -5.88
N GLU A 63 11.74 -5.12 -4.90
CA GLU A 63 13.12 -4.59 -4.90
C GLU A 63 14.04 -5.53 -5.66
N GLU A 64 13.93 -6.83 -5.38
CA GLU A 64 14.68 -7.88 -6.09
C GLU A 64 14.41 -7.84 -7.60
N ALA A 65 13.16 -7.58 -8.00
CA ALA A 65 12.77 -7.46 -9.39
C ALA A 65 13.26 -6.16 -10.08
N CYS A 66 13.78 -5.17 -9.34
CA CYS A 66 14.16 -3.90 -9.93
C CYS A 66 15.57 -3.97 -10.54
N PRO A 67 15.73 -3.94 -11.88
CA PRO A 67 17.04 -4.14 -12.53
C PRO A 67 18.02 -2.98 -12.29
N VAL A 68 17.51 -1.82 -11.90
CA VAL A 68 18.25 -0.56 -11.71
C VAL A 68 18.33 -0.15 -10.24
N GLY A 69 17.80 -0.96 -9.32
CA GLY A 69 17.84 -0.67 -7.89
C GLY A 69 17.09 0.60 -7.46
N ALA A 70 16.08 1.05 -8.22
CA ALA A 70 15.29 2.23 -7.89
C ALA A 70 14.34 2.01 -6.69
N MET A 71 13.99 0.75 -6.41
CA MET A 71 13.13 0.38 -5.30
C MET A 71 14.01 0.04 -4.09
N GLN A 72 13.93 0.83 -3.02
CA GLN A 72 14.83 0.69 -1.86
C GLN A 72 14.06 0.77 -0.54
N HIS A 73 14.61 0.15 0.51
CA HIS A 73 14.24 0.44 1.90
C HIS A 73 15.22 1.45 2.49
N GLU A 74 14.72 2.47 3.18
CA GLU A 74 15.59 3.30 4.02
C GLU A 74 16.04 2.51 5.27
N PRO A 75 17.36 2.45 5.53
CA PRO A 75 17.89 1.84 6.74
C PRO A 75 17.35 2.57 7.99
N GLY A 76 16.85 1.82 8.96
CA GLY A 76 16.41 2.35 10.26
C GLY A 76 14.93 2.70 10.35
N SER A 77 14.42 3.54 9.45
CA SER A 77 12.97 3.84 9.39
C SER A 77 12.17 2.63 8.89
N GLY A 78 12.79 1.85 7.98
CA GLY A 78 12.04 0.93 7.16
C GLY A 78 10.89 1.68 6.53
N ALA A 79 11.15 2.81 5.85
CA ALA A 79 10.23 3.43 4.91
C ALA A 79 10.71 3.07 3.50
N ALA A 80 9.79 2.64 2.63
CA ALA A 80 10.19 2.28 1.28
C ALA A 80 10.29 3.56 0.46
N LYS A 81 11.31 3.63 -0.38
CA LYS A 81 11.60 4.77 -1.22
C LYS A 81 11.73 4.31 -2.65
N VAL A 82 11.18 5.12 -3.55
CA VAL A 82 11.47 5.01 -4.98
C VAL A 82 12.45 6.14 -5.30
N VAL A 83 13.66 5.78 -5.74
CA VAL A 83 14.64 6.73 -6.26
C VAL A 83 14.22 7.06 -7.70
N GLU A 84 13.51 8.17 -7.86
CA GLU A 84 12.89 8.55 -9.15
C GLU A 84 13.95 8.67 -10.26
N GLU A 85 15.16 9.11 -9.94
CA GLU A 85 16.27 9.33 -10.87
C GLU A 85 16.81 8.03 -11.47
N LEU A 86 16.67 6.90 -10.77
CA LEU A 86 17.08 5.58 -11.24
C LEU A 86 15.95 4.86 -11.96
N CYS A 87 14.70 5.27 -11.76
CA CYS A 87 13.54 4.52 -12.21
C CYS A 87 13.33 4.66 -13.73
N ILE A 88 13.54 3.58 -14.46
CA ILE A 88 13.34 3.54 -15.93
C ILE A 88 11.91 3.19 -16.37
N GLY A 89 10.95 3.08 -15.44
CA GLY A 89 9.54 2.80 -15.77
C GLY A 89 9.26 1.42 -16.37
N CYS A 90 10.14 0.43 -16.16
CA CYS A 90 10.06 -0.90 -16.78
C CYS A 90 8.91 -1.80 -16.28
N LYS A 91 8.22 -1.43 -15.20
CA LYS A 91 7.08 -2.15 -14.59
C LYS A 91 7.38 -3.52 -13.96
N GLU A 92 8.64 -3.95 -13.88
CA GLU A 92 8.97 -5.22 -13.22
C GLU A 92 8.47 -5.27 -11.76
N CYS A 93 8.62 -4.18 -11.02
CA CYS A 93 8.08 -4.10 -9.65
C CYS A 93 6.55 -4.13 -9.56
N VAL A 94 5.84 -3.69 -10.60
CA VAL A 94 4.37 -3.76 -10.70
C VAL A 94 3.95 -5.21 -10.88
N ASN A 95 4.59 -5.92 -11.81
CA ASN A 95 4.32 -7.33 -12.11
C ASN A 95 4.72 -8.25 -10.94
N ALA A 96 5.82 -7.92 -10.26
CA ALA A 96 6.33 -8.72 -9.15
C ALA A 96 5.49 -8.61 -7.87
N CYS A 97 4.66 -7.57 -7.71
CA CYS A 97 3.91 -7.36 -6.47
C CYS A 97 2.66 -8.26 -6.42
N PRO A 98 2.62 -9.29 -5.55
CA PRO A 98 1.48 -10.21 -5.50
C PRO A 98 0.19 -9.56 -4.98
N LEU A 99 0.30 -8.39 -4.35
CA LEU A 99 -0.83 -7.63 -3.83
C LEU A 99 -1.35 -6.57 -4.80
N GLY A 100 -0.64 -6.31 -5.91
CA GLY A 100 -0.95 -5.20 -6.80
C GLY A 100 -0.84 -3.82 -6.12
N ALA A 101 0.07 -3.67 -5.15
CA ALA A 101 0.21 -2.44 -4.36
C ALA A 101 1.20 -1.43 -4.97
N VAL A 102 1.74 -1.72 -6.16
CA VAL A 102 2.67 -0.85 -6.90
C VAL A 102 2.04 -0.53 -8.25
N GLU A 103 2.05 0.74 -8.63
CA GLU A 103 1.58 1.23 -9.94
C GLU A 103 2.65 2.11 -10.59
N LEU A 104 2.41 2.61 -11.80
CA LEU A 104 3.24 3.68 -12.38
C LEU A 104 2.53 5.02 -12.32
N HIS A 105 3.31 6.06 -12.05
CA HIS A 105 2.87 7.43 -12.13
C HIS A 105 2.54 7.75 -13.61
N PRO A 106 1.31 8.21 -13.93
CA PRO A 106 0.85 8.35 -15.32
C PRO A 106 1.61 9.41 -16.12
N LYS A 107 2.15 10.45 -15.47
CA LYS A 107 3.00 11.48 -16.10
C LYS A 107 4.50 11.19 -16.02
N LYS A 108 5.04 10.96 -14.81
CA LYS A 108 6.49 10.74 -14.58
C LYS A 108 6.99 9.39 -15.12
N GLY A 109 6.13 8.38 -15.25
CA GLY A 109 6.54 7.02 -15.61
C GLY A 109 7.28 6.26 -14.49
N THR A 110 7.48 6.88 -13.33
CA THR A 110 8.15 6.29 -12.17
C THR A 110 7.19 5.40 -11.36
N ALA A 111 7.73 4.48 -10.57
CA ALA A 111 6.92 3.61 -9.73
C ALA A 111 6.28 4.37 -8.56
N LEU A 112 4.99 4.11 -8.31
CA LEU A 112 4.25 4.54 -7.14
C LEU A 112 4.23 3.40 -6.12
N ARG A 113 4.97 3.57 -5.04
CA ARG A 113 4.99 2.63 -3.90
C ARG A 113 4.74 3.41 -2.61
N CYS A 114 3.97 2.83 -1.70
CA CYS A 114 3.71 3.41 -0.39
C CYS A 114 5.01 3.48 0.43
N ASP A 115 5.33 4.69 0.88
CA ASP A 115 6.42 5.06 1.78
C ASP A 115 5.97 5.15 3.26
N GLN A 116 4.69 4.81 3.52
CA GLN A 116 4.00 4.98 4.81
C GLN A 116 3.98 6.43 5.32
N CYS A 117 4.11 7.42 4.42
CA CYS A 117 4.19 8.84 4.75
C CYS A 117 5.20 9.09 5.88
N GLN A 118 6.35 8.40 5.84
CA GLN A 118 7.44 8.53 6.82
C GLN A 118 7.01 8.34 8.28
N GLY A 119 5.94 7.57 8.50
CA GLY A 119 5.45 7.23 9.83
C GLY A 119 4.22 8.01 10.31
N ASP A 120 3.67 8.92 9.51
CA ASP A 120 2.35 9.55 9.75
C ASP A 120 1.39 9.33 8.56
N PRO A 121 0.84 8.12 8.36
CA PRO A 121 0.06 7.80 7.17
C PRO A 121 -1.23 8.63 7.07
N ALA A 122 -1.30 9.54 6.09
CA ALA A 122 -2.48 10.36 5.83
C ALA A 122 -3.75 9.51 5.60
N CYS A 123 -3.61 8.37 4.92
CA CYS A 123 -4.73 7.45 4.66
C CYS A 123 -5.35 6.86 5.94
N VAL A 124 -4.57 6.72 7.03
CA VAL A 124 -5.06 6.28 8.34
C VAL A 124 -5.72 7.45 9.06
N LYS A 125 -5.06 8.61 9.10
CA LYS A 125 -5.52 9.83 9.77
C LYS A 125 -6.90 10.30 9.30
N TYR A 126 -7.15 10.21 8.00
CA TYR A 126 -8.39 10.69 7.38
C TYR A 126 -9.37 9.57 7.05
N CYS A 127 -9.24 8.37 7.62
CA CYS A 127 -10.22 7.30 7.42
C CYS A 127 -11.42 7.50 8.36
N PRO A 128 -12.60 7.92 7.87
CA PRO A 128 -13.75 8.22 8.75
C PRO A 128 -14.30 6.97 9.43
N ALA A 129 -14.14 5.80 8.81
CA ALA A 129 -14.65 4.53 9.31
C ALA A 129 -13.64 3.75 10.16
N GLY A 130 -12.41 4.26 10.35
CA GLY A 130 -11.36 3.55 11.09
C GLY A 130 -10.94 2.22 10.45
N ALA A 131 -11.13 2.08 9.14
CA ALA A 131 -10.83 0.86 8.38
C ALA A 131 -9.33 0.65 8.11
N LEU A 132 -8.49 1.64 8.41
CA LEU A 132 -7.03 1.59 8.25
C LEU A 132 -6.38 1.85 9.61
N LYS A 133 -5.31 1.12 9.93
CA LYS A 133 -4.54 1.28 11.17
C LYS A 133 -3.05 1.35 10.87
N TYR A 134 -2.33 2.15 11.64
CA TYR A 134 -0.87 2.18 11.63
C TYR A 134 -0.34 1.53 12.91
N GLU A 135 0.07 0.27 12.82
CA GLU A 135 0.34 -0.56 13.98
C GLU A 135 1.63 -1.37 13.83
N PRO A 136 2.26 -1.82 14.94
CA PRO A 136 3.44 -2.68 14.88
C PRO A 136 3.15 -3.94 14.07
N LEU A 137 4.11 -4.33 13.24
CA LEU A 137 4.16 -5.60 12.54
C LEU A 137 4.44 -6.71 13.56
N HIS A 138 3.39 -7.15 14.25
CA HIS A 138 3.43 -8.30 15.14
C HIS A 138 2.77 -9.50 14.44
N HIS A 139 3.19 -10.72 14.78
CA HIS A 139 2.69 -11.98 14.20
C HIS A 139 1.15 -12.06 14.20
N THR A 140 0.48 -11.37 15.11
CA THR A 140 -0.98 -11.26 15.20
C THR A 140 -1.64 -10.66 13.97
N VAL A 141 -0.99 -9.80 13.17
CA VAL A 141 -1.56 -9.29 11.90
C VAL A 141 -1.50 -10.38 10.82
N ARG A 142 -0.40 -11.16 10.77
CA ARG A 142 -0.27 -12.32 9.89
C ARG A 142 -1.28 -13.40 10.26
N ASP A 143 -1.42 -13.69 11.56
CA ASP A 143 -2.32 -14.72 12.06
C ASP A 143 -3.79 -14.28 11.93
N LYS A 144 -4.11 -13.00 12.14
CA LYS A 144 -5.45 -12.44 11.82
C LYS A 144 -5.73 -12.47 10.32
N ARG A 145 -4.76 -12.15 9.46
CA ARG A 145 -4.92 -12.24 7.99
C ARG A 145 -5.12 -13.70 7.55
N ARG A 146 -4.31 -14.65 8.05
CA ARG A 146 -4.44 -16.09 7.78
C ARG A 146 -5.76 -16.65 8.29
N ALA A 147 -6.13 -16.37 9.53
CA ALA A 147 -7.40 -16.79 10.10
C ALA A 147 -8.60 -16.18 9.34
N ARG A 148 -8.48 -14.94 8.87
CA ARG A 148 -9.53 -14.26 8.11
C ARG A 148 -9.67 -14.79 6.68
N VAL A 149 -8.57 -15.09 5.99
CA VAL A 149 -8.61 -15.75 4.67
C VAL A 149 -9.13 -17.18 4.80
N ALA A 150 -8.70 -17.94 5.82
CA ALA A 150 -9.21 -19.28 6.10
C ALA A 150 -10.70 -19.30 6.48
N ALA A 151 -11.22 -18.19 7.03
CA ALA A 151 -12.64 -18.02 7.35
C ALA A 151 -13.47 -17.53 6.15
N TRP A 152 -12.85 -17.15 5.04
CA TRP A 152 -13.55 -16.81 3.81
C TRP A 152 -13.64 -18.08 2.97
N ASN A 153 -14.80 -18.76 3.00
CA ASN A 153 -15.12 -19.82 2.03
C ASN A 153 -15.25 -19.16 0.66
N LEU A 154 -14.12 -19.00 -0.02
CA LEU A 154 -14.04 -18.60 -1.42
C LEU A 154 -13.95 -19.91 -2.21
N ASP A 155 -15.13 -20.45 -2.53
CA ASP A 155 -15.29 -21.43 -3.61
C ASP A 155 -15.03 -20.77 -4.97
#